data_AF-A0A833G7W3-F1
#
_entry.id   AF-A0A833G7W3-F1
#
_cell.length_a   1.000
_cell.length_b   1.000
_cell.length_c   1.000
_cell.angle_alpha   90.00
_cell.angle_beta   90.00
_cell.angle_gamma   90.00
#
_symmetry.space_group_name_H-M   'P 1'
#
loop_
_entity.id
_entity.type
_entity.pdbx_description
1 polymer ?
#
loop_
_entity_poly.entity_id
_entity_poly.type
_entity_poly.pdbx_seq_one_letter_code
_entity_poly.pdbx_strand_id
1 'polypeptide(L)'
;MTGPPLSVFIVAGEESGDALGAGLMQSLRDRLGGEVRFAGVGGARMTALGLASLFPMEEISLHGFTAVLAKIPRILALIRKTAAAAGAPDPDRR
;
A
#
# COMPACT_ATOMS: atom_id res chain seq x y z
N MET A 1 7.23 -19.42 16.17
CA MET A 1 8.27 -18.78 15.34
C MET A 1 7.65 -17.53 14.74
N THR A 2 7.78 -16.38 15.41
CA THR A 2 7.29 -15.11 14.83
C THR A 2 8.32 -14.70 13.78
N GLY A 3 7.90 -14.71 12.50
CA GLY A 3 8.74 -14.21 11.42
C GLY A 3 9.10 -12.74 11.63
N PRO A 4 10.06 -12.19 10.88
CA PRO A 4 10.43 -10.78 11.01
C PRO A 4 9.19 -9.88 10.78
N PRO A 5 9.10 -8.72 11.47
CA PRO A 5 7.96 -7.82 11.39
C PRO A 5 7.67 -7.43 9.94
N LEU A 6 6.40 -7.51 9.53
CA LEU A 6 5.98 -7.22 8.16
C LEU A 6 6.20 -5.73 7.88
N SER A 7 7.04 -5.43 6.90
CA SER A 7 7.30 -4.04 6.47
C SER A 7 6.50 -3.77 5.20
N VAL A 8 5.60 -2.79 5.25
CA VAL A 8 4.68 -2.44 4.16
C VAL A 8 4.99 -1.03 3.67
N PHE A 9 5.27 -0.91 2.38
CA PHE A 9 5.44 0.38 1.74
C PHE A 9 4.13 0.78 1.05
N ILE A 10 3.62 1.97 1.32
CA ILE A 10 2.32 2.44 0.82
C ILE A 10 2.41 3.89 0.32
N VAL A 11 1.82 4.15 -0.85
CA VAL A 11 1.82 5.46 -1.50
C VAL A 11 0.38 5.86 -1.81
N ALA A 12 -0.06 6.97 -1.24
CA ALA A 12 -1.28 7.67 -1.57
C ALA A 12 -0.92 9.02 -2.20
N GLY A 13 -1.52 9.33 -3.35
CA GLY A 13 -1.26 10.57 -4.10
C GLY A 13 -2.37 11.61 -3.98
N GLU A 14 -3.44 11.32 -3.24
CA GLU A 14 -4.61 12.17 -3.06
C GLU A 14 -5.33 11.84 -1.74
N GLU A 15 -6.20 12.73 -1.27
CA GLU A 15 -6.94 12.57 -0.01
C GLU A 15 -7.80 11.29 0.02
N SER A 16 -8.38 10.91 -1.13
CA SER A 16 -9.16 9.66 -1.24
C SER A 16 -8.26 8.43 -1.03
N GLY A 17 -7.03 8.47 -1.53
CA GLY A 17 -5.99 7.47 -1.32
C GLY A 17 -5.49 7.43 0.12
N ASP A 18 -5.41 8.57 0.80
CA ASP A 18 -5.05 8.66 2.22
C ASP A 18 -6.08 7.93 3.09
N ALA A 19 -7.38 8.15 2.83
CA ALA A 19 -8.46 7.49 3.55
C ALA A 19 -8.45 5.97 3.37
N LEU A 20 -8.26 5.50 2.13
CA LEU A 20 -8.20 4.06 1.82
C LEU A 20 -6.94 3.41 2.39
N GLY A 21 -5.79 4.08 2.26
CA GLY A 21 -4.53 3.61 2.81
C GLY A 21 -4.56 3.51 4.34
N ALA A 22 -5.21 4.47 5.01
CA ALA A 22 -5.41 4.43 6.46
C ALA A 22 -6.25 3.22 6.89
N GLY A 23 -7.36 2.93 6.20
CA GLY A 23 -8.18 1.75 6.47
C GLY A 23 -7.42 0.42 6.26
N LEU A 24 -6.56 0.36 5.24
CA LEU A 24 -5.67 -0.77 5.01
C LEU A 24 -4.65 -0.94 6.14
N MET A 25 -4.01 0.14 6.57
CA MET A 25 -3.02 0.14 7.66
C MET A 25 -3.60 -0.31 9.00
N GLN A 26 -4.86 0.05 9.29
CA GLN A 26 -5.58 -0.44 10.48
C GLN A 26 -5.88 -1.93 10.36
N SER A 27 -6.52 -2.34 9.26
CA SER A 27 -6.90 -3.74 9.04
C SER A 27 -5.71 -4.70 9.08
N LEU A 28 -4.56 -4.27 8.55
CA LEU A 28 -3.31 -5.03 8.61
C LEU A 28 -2.78 -5.16 10.03
N ARG A 29 -2.83 -4.09 10.82
CA ARG A 29 -2.42 -4.14 12.24
C ARG A 29 -3.29 -5.07 13.05
N ASP A 30 -4.60 -4.95 12.89
CA ASP A 30 -5.58 -5.76 13.63
C ASP A 30 -5.42 -7.24 13.32
N ARG A 31 -5.19 -7.60 12.04
CA ARG A 31 -5.00 -8.98 11.62
C ARG A 31 -3.65 -9.58 12.01
N LEU A 32 -2.60 -8.76 12.06
CA LEU A 32 -1.21 -9.23 12.21
C LEU A 32 -0.65 -9.01 13.62
N GLY A 33 -1.45 -8.50 14.56
CA GLY A 33 -1.06 -8.43 15.97
C GLY A 33 -0.01 -7.37 16.31
N GLY A 34 0.12 -6.32 15.48
CA GLY A 34 0.89 -5.11 15.83
C GLY A 34 2.33 -5.03 15.31
N GLU A 35 2.92 -6.10 14.78
CA GLU A 35 4.28 -6.09 14.21
C GLU A 35 4.31 -5.66 12.73
N VAL A 36 3.56 -4.61 12.37
CA VAL A 36 3.55 -4.07 11.00
C VAL A 36 4.17 -2.68 10.99
N ARG A 37 5.21 -2.49 10.18
CA ARG A 37 5.86 -1.19 9.97
C ARG A 37 5.40 -0.60 8.66
N PHE A 38 5.07 0.69 8.66
CA PHE A 38 4.60 1.39 7.47
C PHE A 38 5.57 2.51 7.08
N ALA A 39 5.93 2.55 5.81
CA ALA A 39 6.71 3.64 5.20
C ALA A 39 6.10 4.02 3.85
N GLY A 40 6.35 5.24 3.37
CA GLY A 40 5.98 5.64 2.02
C GLY A 40 5.47 7.06 1.93
N VAL A 41 4.36 7.30 1.23
CA VAL A 41 3.77 8.65 1.13
C VAL A 41 2.29 8.56 1.45
N GLY A 42 1.84 9.39 2.37
CA GLY A 42 0.47 9.39 2.83
C GLY A 42 0.10 10.75 3.40
N GLY A 43 -1.19 10.98 3.52
CA GLY A 43 -1.72 12.24 4.04
C GLY A 43 -1.81 12.18 5.55
N ALA A 44 -2.63 13.06 6.10
CA ALA A 44 -2.80 13.18 7.55
C ALA A 44 -3.30 11.88 8.20
N ARG A 45 -4.19 11.12 7.55
CA ARG A 45 -4.79 9.91 8.14
C ARG A 45 -3.79 8.77 8.22
N MET A 46 -3.01 8.53 7.16
CA MET A 46 -1.97 7.50 7.18
C MET A 46 -0.82 7.89 8.11
N THR A 47 -0.45 9.17 8.17
CA THR A 47 0.58 9.67 9.10
C THR A 47 0.15 9.55 10.55
N ALA A 48 -1.12 9.84 10.88
CA ALA A 48 -1.68 9.63 12.21
C ALA A 48 -1.64 8.16 12.66
N LEU A 49 -1.62 7.24 11.69
CA LEU A 49 -1.45 5.82 11.92
C LEU A 49 0.04 5.40 11.97
N GLY A 50 0.98 6.33 12.05
CA GLY A 50 2.41 6.00 12.16
C GLY A 50 3.04 5.58 10.84
N LEU A 51 2.49 6.02 9.70
CA LEU A 51 3.25 6.04 8.46
C LEU A 51 4.42 7.02 8.63
N ALA A 52 5.65 6.52 8.47
CA ALA A 52 6.80 7.38 8.27
C ALA A 52 6.75 7.91 6.81
N SER A 53 6.02 9.00 6.58
CA SER A 53 5.94 9.61 5.26
C SER A 53 7.30 10.19 4.88
N LEU A 54 7.79 9.87 3.68
CA LEU A 54 9.08 10.33 3.19
C LEU A 54 9.08 11.85 2.88
N PHE A 55 7.90 12.39 2.54
CA PHE A 55 7.66 13.81 2.27
C PHE A 55 6.14 14.11 2.37
N PRO A 56 5.71 15.39 2.49
CA PRO A 56 4.31 15.78 2.56
C PRO A 56 3.53 15.35 1.30
N MET A 57 2.32 14.82 1.46
CA MET A 57 1.44 14.40 0.35
C MET A 57 1.07 15.57 -0.57
N GLU A 58 1.05 16.78 -0.02
CA GLU A 58 0.77 18.02 -0.73
C GLU A 58 1.80 18.28 -1.85
N GLU A 59 3.02 17.76 -1.73
CA GLU A 59 4.05 17.88 -2.78
C GLU A 59 3.77 17.00 -4.01
N ILE A 60 2.97 15.93 -3.88
CA ILE A 60 2.49 15.10 -5.01
C ILE A 60 1.09 15.48 -5.45
N SER A 61 0.38 16.34 -4.69
CA SER A 61 -0.98 16.79 -4.99
C SER A 61 -0.97 17.76 -6.19
N LEU A 62 -0.67 17.20 -7.36
CA LEU A 62 -0.57 17.87 -8.64
C LEU A 62 -1.97 17.91 -9.27
N HIS A 63 -2.53 19.10 -9.36
CA HIS A 63 -3.64 19.42 -10.27
C HIS A 63 -3.21 19.05 -11.71
N GLY A 64 -3.50 17.82 -12.15
CA GLY A 64 -3.06 17.29 -13.45
C GLY A 64 -2.82 15.77 -13.55
N PHE A 65 -2.83 15.03 -12.43
CA PHE A 65 -2.55 13.57 -12.42
C PHE A 65 -3.78 12.66 -12.64
N THR A 66 -4.89 13.20 -13.16
CA THR A 66 -6.15 12.45 -13.38
C THR A 66 -6.04 11.35 -14.44
N ALA A 67 -5.19 11.53 -15.46
CA ALA A 67 -5.05 10.57 -16.55
C ALA A 67 -4.37 9.25 -16.13
N VAL A 68 -3.59 9.26 -15.04
CA VAL A 68 -2.89 8.08 -14.50
C VAL A 68 -3.76 7.36 -13.46
N LEU A 69 -4.55 8.10 -12.67
CA LEU A 69 -5.52 7.55 -11.71
C LEU A 69 -6.56 6.64 -12.37
N ALA A 70 -7.05 6.99 -13.57
CA ALA A 70 -7.96 6.14 -14.35
C ALA A 70 -7.39 4.75 -14.68
N LYS A 71 -6.06 4.58 -14.61
CA LYS A 71 -5.37 3.32 -14.89
C LYS A 71 -5.05 2.52 -13.63
N ILE A 72 -5.31 3.03 -12.43
CA ILE A 72 -5.07 2.33 -11.16
C ILE A 72 -5.82 0.99 -11.05
N PRO A 73 -7.10 0.86 -11.43
CA PRO A 73 -7.80 -0.43 -11.36
C PRO A 73 -7.09 -1.49 -12.20
N ARG A 74 -6.57 -1.09 -13.37
CA ARG A 74 -5.79 -1.95 -14.26
C ARG A 74 -4.44 -2.34 -13.66
N ILE A 75 -3.75 -1.40 -13.03
CA ILE A 75 -2.45 -1.65 -12.38
C ILE A 75 -2.63 -2.59 -11.18
N LEU A 76 -3.65 -2.39 -10.36
CA LEU A 76 -3.98 -3.27 -9.23
C LEU A 76 -4.39 -4.68 -9.69
N ALA A 77 -5.12 -4.80 -10.81
CA ALA A 77 -5.44 -6.09 -11.40
C ALA A 77 -4.18 -6.85 -11.85
N LEU A 78 -3.20 -6.14 -12.43
CA LEU A 78 -1.92 -6.74 -12.81
C LEU A 78 -1.11 -7.18 -11.60
N ILE A 79 -1.06 -6.36 -10.54
CA ILE A 79 -0.37 -6.72 -9.28
C ILE A 79 -0.99 -7.98 -8.67
N ARG A 80 -2.32 -8.04 -8.59
CA ARG A 80 -3.03 -9.24 -8.08
C ARG A 80 -2.77 -10.48 -8.93
N LYS A 81 -2.75 -10.32 -10.26
CA LYS A 81 -2.44 -11.43 -11.18
C LYS A 81 -1.02 -11.95 -10.99
N THR A 82 -0.04 -11.06 -10.83
CA THR A 82 1.36 -11.43 -10.60
C THR A 82 1.56 -12.08 -9.22
N ALA A 83 0.91 -11.55 -8.18
CA ALA A 83 0.96 -12.13 -6.85
C ALA A 83 0.33 -13.54 -6.80
N ALA A 84 -0.79 -13.75 -7.51
CA ALA A 84 -1.42 -15.06 -7.63
C ALA A 84 -0.53 -16.06 -8.38
N ALA A 85 0.18 -15.62 -9.42
CA ALA A 85 1.13 -16.46 -10.15
C ALA A 85 2.35 -16.85 -9.29
N ALA A 86 2.83 -15.96 -8.43
CA ALA A 86 3.95 -16.25 -7.52
C ALA A 86 3.59 -17.23 -6.38
N GLY A 87 2.29 -17.37 -6.07
CA GLY A 87 1.79 -18.33 -5.07
C GLY A 87 1.26 -19.65 -5.64
N ALA A 88 1.19 -19.79 -6.96
CA ALA A 88 0.82 -21.06 -7.59
C ALA A 88 2.03 -22.02 -7.55
N PRO A 89 1.84 -23.31 -7.21
CA PRO A 89 2.92 -24.27 -7.23
C PRO A 89 3.45 -24.39 -8.66
N ASP A 90 4.74 -24.17 -8.81
CA ASP A 90 5.47 -24.28 -10.07
C ASP A 90 5.31 -25.70 -10.64
N PRO A 91 4.67 -25.90 -11.81
CA PRO A 91 4.55 -27.21 -12.44
C PRO A 91 5.89 -27.74 -12.98
N ASP A 92 6.94 -26.91 -13.05
CA ASP A 92 8.26 -27.28 -13.57
C ASP A 92 9.29 -27.65 -12.49
N ARG A 93 8.88 -27.72 -11.21
CA ARG A 93 9.72 -28.29 -10.15
C ARG A 93 9.58 -29.82 -10.12
N ARG A 94 10.24 -30.50 -11.08
CA ARG A 94 10.61 -31.92 -10.95
C ARG A 94 11.92 -32.08 -10.18
#